data_AF-A0A099YAA5-F1
#
_entry.id   AF-A0A099YAA5-F1
#
_cell.length_a   1.000
_cell.length_b   1.000
_cell.length_c   1.000
_cell.angle_alpha   90.00
_cell.angle_beta   90.00
_cell.angle_gamma   90.00
#
_symmetry.space_group_name_H-M   'P 1'
#
loop_
_entity.id
_entity.type
_entity.pdbx_description
1 polymer ?
#
loop_
_entity_poly.entity_id
_entity_poly.type
_entity_poly.pdbx_seq_one_letter_code
_entity_poly.pdbx_strand_id
1 'polypeptide(L)'
;MLEQDIKISGGVSINTPDELPTIEQWHENGNFVERYEYSNGWILIIEWHGKEAHIDTNISLTNYPDGSVGPIPGLPKNPSFVDRHKP
;
A
#
# COMPACT_ATOMS: atom_id res chain seq x y z
N MET A 1 -4.03 10.06 15.29
CA MET A 1 -4.71 9.31 14.23
C MET A 1 -4.54 7.86 14.59
N LEU A 2 -5.64 7.13 14.72
CA LEU A 2 -5.58 5.69 14.90
C LEU A 2 -5.14 5.11 13.53
N GLU A 3 -4.31 4.08 13.54
CA GLU A 3 -3.83 3.38 12.35
C GLU A 3 -4.65 2.08 12.23
N GLN A 4 -4.97 1.65 11.01
CA GLN A 4 -5.62 0.36 10.76
C GLN A 4 -4.64 -0.63 10.14
N ASP A 5 -4.54 -1.82 10.74
CA ASP A 5 -3.75 -2.93 10.23
C ASP A 5 -4.49 -3.62 9.07
N ILE A 6 -4.00 -3.44 7.84
CA ILE A 6 -4.41 -4.30 6.72
C ILE A 6 -3.44 -5.47 6.64
N LYS A 7 -3.97 -6.68 6.84
CA LYS A 7 -3.25 -7.92 6.54
C LYS A 7 -3.34 -8.19 5.05
N ILE A 8 -2.22 -8.04 4.37
CA ILE A 8 -2.10 -8.43 2.97
C ILE A 8 -1.76 -9.92 2.90
N SER A 9 -2.20 -10.59 1.82
CA SER A 9 -2.03 -12.03 1.62
C SER A 9 -0.57 -12.46 1.86
N GLY A 10 -0.28 -13.42 2.72
CA GLY A 10 1.13 -13.73 3.07
C GLY A 10 1.66 -13.07 4.35
N GLY A 11 0.80 -12.36 5.10
CA GLY A 11 1.01 -12.13 6.53
C GLY A 11 1.75 -10.84 6.90
N VAL A 12 1.99 -9.95 5.94
CA VAL A 12 2.48 -8.60 6.22
C VAL A 12 1.32 -7.73 6.70
N SER A 13 1.51 -7.04 7.83
CA SER A 13 0.56 -6.06 8.35
C SER A 13 1.02 -4.67 7.92
N ILE A 14 0.15 -3.91 7.24
CA ILE A 14 0.44 -2.54 6.84
C ILE A 14 -0.46 -1.58 7.63
N ASN A 15 0.14 -0.65 8.36
CA ASN A 15 -0.55 0.37 9.15
C ASN A 15 -1.02 1.48 8.22
N THR A 16 -2.31 1.49 7.92
CA THR A 16 -2.97 2.40 6.98
C THR A 16 -3.78 3.48 7.72
N PRO A 17 -4.21 4.56 7.06
CA PRO A 17 -5.05 5.58 7.68
C PRO A 17 -6.36 4.94 8.16
N ASP A 18 -6.94 5.47 9.24
CA ASP A 18 -8.23 5.04 9.78
C ASP A 18 -9.41 5.52 8.93
N GLU A 19 -9.45 5.04 7.68
CA GLU A 19 -10.53 5.22 6.74
C GLU A 19 -10.56 4.05 5.74
N LEU A 20 -11.73 3.80 5.15
CA LEU A 20 -11.83 2.81 4.08
C LEU A 20 -11.24 3.38 2.79
N PRO A 21 -10.27 2.69 2.15
CA PRO A 21 -9.78 3.10 0.85
C PRO A 21 -10.82 2.80 -0.24
N THR A 22 -10.70 3.50 -1.36
CA THR A 22 -11.21 2.99 -2.63
C THR A 22 -10.30 1.86 -3.09
N ILE A 23 -10.89 0.69 -3.39
CA ILE A 23 -10.16 -0.53 -3.75
C ILE A 23 -10.41 -0.87 -5.22
N GLU A 24 -9.33 -1.13 -5.95
CA GLU A 24 -9.36 -1.66 -7.30
C GLU A 24 -8.52 -2.95 -7.36
N GLN A 25 -9.04 -3.96 -8.06
CA GLN A 25 -8.38 -5.27 -8.19
C GLN A 25 -8.47 -5.75 -9.63
N TRP A 26 -7.36 -6.23 -10.20
CA TRP A 26 -7.32 -6.75 -11.56
C TRP A 26 -6.18 -7.77 -11.76
N HIS A 27 -6.11 -8.34 -12.95
CA HIS A 27 -4.98 -9.18 -13.37
C HIS A 27 -4.22 -8.48 -14.50
N GLU A 28 -2.89 -8.46 -14.40
CA GLU A 28 -2.01 -7.88 -15.42
C GLU A 28 -0.79 -8.78 -15.61
N ASN A 29 -0.48 -9.13 -16.86
CA ASN A 29 0.67 -9.99 -17.22
C ASN A 29 0.77 -11.31 -16.41
N GLY A 30 -0.37 -11.84 -15.96
CA GLY A 30 -0.44 -13.06 -15.14
C GLY A 30 -0.28 -12.84 -13.63
N ASN A 31 -0.07 -11.59 -13.19
CA ASN A 31 -0.01 -11.20 -11.78
C ASN A 31 -1.39 -10.67 -11.33
N PHE A 32 -1.70 -10.85 -10.05
CA PHE A 32 -2.87 -10.23 -9.43
C PHE A 32 -2.42 -8.91 -8.78
N VAL A 33 -3.16 -7.82 -9.04
CA VAL A 33 -2.81 -6.50 -8.55
C VAL A 33 -3.95 -5.94 -7.73
N GLU A 34 -3.61 -5.35 -6.58
CA GLU A 34 -4.54 -4.67 -5.68
C GLU A 34 -4.07 -3.23 -5.46
N ARG A 35 -4.97 -2.26 -5.65
CA ARG A 35 -4.71 -0.85 -5.44
C ARG A 35 -5.68 -0.30 -4.41
N TYR A 36 -5.12 0.43 -3.44
CA TYR A 36 -5.82 1.08 -2.35
C TYR A 36 -5.53 2.58 -2.43
N GLU A 37 -6.58 3.38 -2.54
CA GLU A 37 -6.47 4.85 -2.51
C GLU A 37 -7.31 5.43 -1.39
N TYR A 38 -6.64 6.16 -0.50
CA TYR A 38 -7.20 6.79 0.68
C TYR A 38 -7.62 8.23 0.36
N SER A 39 -8.60 8.79 1.08
CA SER A 39 -9.12 10.14 0.80
C SER A 39 -8.06 11.22 1.00
N ASN A 40 -7.06 10.95 1.83
CA ASN A 40 -5.91 11.82 2.02
C ASN A 40 -4.89 11.77 0.86
N GLY A 41 -5.15 10.99 -0.19
CA GLY A 41 -4.29 10.80 -1.36
C GLY A 41 -3.15 9.80 -1.18
N TRP A 42 -3.14 8.99 -0.12
CA TRP A 42 -2.18 7.88 -0.01
C TRP A 42 -2.62 6.78 -0.99
N ILE A 43 -1.67 6.35 -1.81
CA ILE A 43 -1.82 5.22 -2.73
C ILE A 43 -0.92 4.08 -2.28
N LEU A 44 -1.47 2.88 -2.16
CA LEU A 44 -0.76 1.63 -1.93
C LEU A 44 -1.14 0.64 -3.04
N ILE A 45 -0.15 0.10 -3.74
CA ILE A 45 -0.32 -0.86 -4.83
C ILE A 45 0.45 -2.12 -4.46
N ILE A 46 -0.19 -3.26 -4.63
CA ILE A 46 0.38 -4.57 -4.30
C ILE A 46 0.25 -5.46 -5.52
N GLU A 47 1.40 -5.84 -6.09
CA GLU A 47 1.48 -6.78 -7.21
C GLU A 47 1.95 -8.16 -6.72
N TRP A 48 1.13 -9.18 -6.92
CA TRP A 48 1.39 -10.54 -6.49
C TRP A 48 2.06 -11.37 -7.59
N HIS A 49 3.31 -11.77 -7.33
CA HIS A 49 4.08 -12.71 -8.15
C HIS A 49 4.08 -14.09 -7.48
N GLY A 50 2.99 -14.83 -7.65
CA GLY A 50 2.82 -16.14 -7.01
C GLY A 50 2.71 -16.02 -5.49
N LYS A 51 3.81 -16.27 -4.76
CA LYS A 51 3.86 -16.15 -3.28
C LYS A 51 4.58 -14.89 -2.80
N GLU A 52 5.18 -14.14 -3.72
CA GLU A 52 5.89 -12.89 -3.42
C GLU A 52 4.99 -11.70 -3.77
N ALA A 53 5.18 -10.59 -3.08
CA ALA A 53 4.46 -9.34 -3.34
C ALA A 53 5.46 -8.21 -3.57
N HIS A 54 5.23 -7.40 -4.59
CA HIS A 54 5.87 -6.10 -4.75
C HIS A 54 4.92 -5.01 -4.26
N ILE A 55 5.45 -4.05 -3.50
CA ILE A 55 4.66 -2.94 -2.97
C ILE A 55 5.18 -1.64 -3.56
N ASP A 56 4.31 -0.93 -4.26
CA ASP A 56 4.54 0.43 -4.73
C ASP A 56 3.64 1.40 -3.96
N THR A 57 4.19 2.53 -3.50
CA THR A 57 3.42 3.52 -2.75
C THR A 57 3.99 4.92 -2.88
N ASN A 58 3.13 5.94 -2.73
CA ASN A 58 3.54 7.34 -2.74
C ASN A 58 4.00 7.87 -1.37
N ILE A 59 4.15 7.01 -0.36
CA ILE A 59 4.69 7.39 0.95
C ILE A 59 5.96 6.61 1.26
N SER A 60 6.77 7.14 2.18
CA SER A 60 7.89 6.38 2.72
C SER A 60 7.41 5.44 3.82
N LEU A 61 7.78 4.17 3.73
CA LEU A 61 7.44 3.13 4.71
C LEU A 61 8.63 2.82 5.62
N THR A 62 8.33 2.42 6.86
CA THR A 62 9.30 1.88 7.82
C THR A 62 8.72 0.64 8.50
N ASN A 63 9.60 -0.22 9.00
CA ASN A 63 9.22 -1.28 9.92
C ASN A 63 9.04 -0.69 11.32
N TYR A 64 7.94 -1.05 11.98
CA TYR A 64 7.69 -0.74 13.38
C TYR A 64 8.17 -1.87 14.31
N PRO A 65 8.39 -1.60 15.61
CA PRO A 65 8.87 -2.60 16.56
C PRO A 65 7.95 -3.82 16.74
N ASP A 66 6.67 -3.69 16.43
CA ASP A 66 5.67 -4.77 16.49
C ASP A 66 5.67 -5.67 15.23
N GLY A 67 6.55 -5.38 14.26
CA GLY A 67 6.68 -6.12 13.01
C GLY A 67 5.71 -5.67 11.91
N SER A 68 4.89 -4.65 12.16
CA SER A 68 4.09 -4.01 11.12
C SER A 68 4.94 -3.09 10.25
N VAL A 69 4.43 -2.77 9.06
CA VAL A 69 5.03 -1.80 8.13
C VAL A 69 4.09 -0.61 8.01
N GLY A 70 4.58 0.61 8.05
CA GLY A 70 3.70 1.77 7.92
C GLY A 70 4.40 3.07 7.57
N PRO A 71 3.64 4.18 7.46
CA PRO A 71 4.17 5.47 7.07
C PRO A 71 5.22 5.97 8.04
N ILE A 72 6.30 6.54 7.55
CA ILE A 72 7.23 7.30 8.41
C ILE A 72 6.53 8.60 8.85
N PRO A 73 6.30 8.81 10.17
CA PRO A 73 5.59 10.00 10.64
C PRO A 73 6.32 11.29 10.25
N GLY A 74 5.55 12.27 9.74
CA GLY A 74 6.07 13.59 9.37
C GLY A 74 6.73 13.68 7.99
N LEU A 75 6.89 12.57 7.26
CA LEU A 75 7.32 12.63 5.86
C LEU A 75 6.15 12.89 4.92
N PRO A 76 6.32 13.78 3.92
CA PRO A 76 5.28 14.06 2.94
C PRO A 76 5.12 12.90 1.96
N LYS A 77 3.97 12.86 1.27
CA LYS A 77 3.79 12.02 0.10
C LYS A 77 4.71 12.48 -1.03
N ASN A 78 5.19 11.56 -1.85
CA ASN A 78 5.97 11.85 -3.05
C ASN A 78 5.04 12.41 -4.16
N PRO A 79 5.12 13.70 -4.51
CA PRO A 79 4.26 14.30 -5.54
C PRO A 79 4.60 13.83 -6.95
N SER A 80 5.80 13.25 -7.15
CA SER A 80 6.26 12.69 -8.41
C SER A 80 6.03 11.18 -8.49
N PHE A 81 5.22 10.61 -7.58
CA PHE A 81 4.84 9.21 -7.66
C PHE A 81 4.03 8.97 -8.94
N VAL A 82 4.43 7.95 -9.70
CA VAL A 82 3.75 7.51 -10.90
C VAL A 82 3.20 6.13 -10.63
N ASP A 83 1.88 6.02 -10.64
CA ASP A 83 1.18 4.73 -10.65
C ASP A 83 1.43 4.09 -12.02
N ARG A 84 2.27 3.05 -12.06
CA ARG A 84 2.65 2.40 -13.33
C ARG A 84 1.50 1.61 -13.97
N HIS A 85 0.44 1.34 -13.23
CA HIS A 85 -0.74 0.62 -13.71
C HIS A 85 -1.85 1.57 -14.18
N LYS A 86 -1.71 2.88 -13.92
CA LYS A 86 -2.59 3.94 -14.42
C LYS A 86 -1.77 5.04 -15.11
N PRO A 87 -1.71 5.04 -16.46
CA PRO A 87 -1.04 6.10 -17.22
C PRO A 87 -1.75 7.45 -17.13
#